data_AF-W1YP04-F1
#
_entry.id   AF-W1YP04-F1
#
_cell.length_a   1.000
_cell.length_b   1.000
_cell.length_c   1.000
_cell.angle_alpha   90.00
_cell.angle_beta   90.00
_cell.angle_gamma   90.00
#
_symmetry.space_group_name_H-M   'P 1'
#
loop_
_entity.id
_entity.type
_entity.pdbx_description
1 polymer ?
#
loop_
_entity_poly.entity_id
_entity_poly.type
_entity_poly.pdbx_seq_one_letter_code
_entity_poly.pdbx_strand_id
1 'polypeptide(L)'
;LYPIELQTFNIDSIVLSGDEAQYMTHLMGQENNKEDIITVEPERFKGLINSFDGVTATKLMNRYKLPEYKANILMPTMILFNEIITAIGPKSLIFSSFSFSQGISWFYGVESPDK
;
A
#
# COMPACT_ATOMS: atom_id res chain seq x y z
N LEU A 1 20.70 -0.62 -7.78
CA LEU A 1 21.37 0.39 -6.93
C LEU A 1 20.27 1.36 -6.49
N TYR A 2 19.75 1.16 -5.28
CA TYR A 2 18.74 2.06 -4.72
C TYR A 2 19.43 3.36 -4.25
N PRO A 3 18.78 4.53 -4.35
CA PRO A 3 19.41 5.82 -4.06
C PRO A 3 19.92 5.87 -2.62
N ILE A 4 21.17 6.31 -2.46
CA ILE A 4 21.93 6.36 -1.19
C ILE A 4 21.21 7.22 -0.13
N GLU A 5 20.41 8.20 -0.56
CA GLU A 5 19.71 9.16 0.30
C GLU A 5 18.70 8.50 1.25
N LEU A 6 18.07 7.40 0.86
CA LEU A 6 17.10 6.69 1.72
C LEU A 6 17.80 5.88 2.82
N GLN A 7 19.04 5.42 2.60
CA GLN A 7 19.80 4.67 3.61
C GLN A 7 20.32 5.56 4.74
N THR A 8 20.45 6.86 4.49
CA THR A 8 20.84 7.85 5.52
C THR A 8 19.80 7.99 6.64
N PHE A 9 18.56 7.59 6.37
CA PHE A 9 17.49 7.58 7.36
C PHE A 9 17.26 6.14 7.82
N ASN A 10 17.28 5.90 9.13
CA ASN A 10 16.91 4.60 9.70
C ASN A 10 15.38 4.43 9.65
N ILE A 11 14.85 4.16 8.45
CA ILE A 11 13.42 4.01 8.20
C ILE A 11 12.95 2.66 8.77
N ASP A 12 12.31 2.69 9.93
CA ASP A 12 11.76 1.48 10.57
C ASP A 12 10.39 1.06 9.99
N SER A 13 9.64 2.01 9.43
CA SER A 13 8.26 1.77 8.95
C SER A 13 7.96 2.53 7.68
N ILE A 14 7.11 1.95 6.82
CA ILE A 14 6.57 2.61 5.63
C ILE A 14 5.06 2.73 5.77
N VAL A 15 4.53 3.91 5.47
CA VAL A 15 3.09 4.16 5.36
C VAL A 15 2.68 4.13 3.89
N LEU A 16 1.74 3.25 3.56
CA LEU A 16 1.13 3.10 2.24
C LEU A 16 -0.34 3.53 2.35
N SER A 17 -0.69 4.59 1.63
CA SER A 17 -1.97 5.30 1.81
C SER A 17 -2.81 5.31 0.55
N GLY A 18 -4.14 5.33 0.73
CA GLY A 18 -5.13 5.43 -0.34
C GLY A 18 -5.84 4.12 -0.65
N ASP A 19 -6.78 4.19 -1.59
CA ASP A 19 -7.70 3.11 -1.90
C ASP A 19 -6.98 1.82 -2.34
N GLU A 20 -5.91 1.93 -3.13
CA GLU A 20 -5.12 0.79 -3.57
C GLU A 20 -4.40 0.12 -2.40
N ALA A 21 -3.84 0.91 -1.48
CA ALA A 21 -3.15 0.39 -0.30
C ALA A 21 -4.13 -0.38 0.59
N GLN A 22 -5.29 0.22 0.86
CA GLN A 22 -6.34 -0.45 1.63
C GLN A 22 -6.81 -1.73 0.93
N TYR A 23 -6.99 -1.68 -0.39
CA TYR A 23 -7.41 -2.85 -1.16
C TYR A 23 -6.42 -4.02 -1.06
N MET A 24 -5.12 -3.75 -1.04
CA MET A 24 -4.09 -4.78 -0.86
C MET A 24 -4.18 -5.48 0.49
N THR A 25 -4.70 -4.83 1.54
CA THR A 25 -4.94 -5.50 2.83
C THR A 25 -5.95 -6.63 2.70
N HIS A 26 -7.02 -6.41 1.91
CA HIS A 26 -8.01 -7.45 1.60
C HIS A 26 -7.38 -8.60 0.83
N LEU A 27 -6.51 -8.31 -0.16
CA LEU A 27 -5.79 -9.35 -0.90
C LEU A 27 -4.86 -10.21 0.00
N MET A 28 -4.41 -9.64 1.13
CA MET A 28 -3.63 -10.34 2.16
C MET A 28 -4.51 -11.07 3.21
N GLY A 29 -5.82 -11.21 2.96
CA GLY A 29 -6.77 -11.91 3.83
C GLY A 29 -7.26 -11.09 5.02
N GLN A 30 -7.17 -9.75 4.97
CA GLN A 30 -7.75 -8.85 5.98
C GLN A 30 -9.16 -8.36 5.58
N GLU A 31 -9.95 -9.22 4.93
CA GLU A 31 -11.24 -8.85 4.32
C GLU A 31 -12.28 -8.34 5.32
N ASN A 32 -12.20 -8.77 6.59
CA ASN A 32 -13.13 -8.37 7.64
C ASN A 32 -12.62 -7.20 8.49
N ASN A 33 -11.43 -6.67 8.20
CA ASN A 33 -10.90 -5.56 8.97
C ASN A 33 -11.52 -4.25 8.47
N LYS A 34 -12.26 -3.57 9.37
CA LYS A 34 -12.88 -2.27 9.11
C LYS A 34 -12.03 -1.10 9.62
N GLU A 35 -10.80 -1.37 10.05
CA GLU A 35 -9.88 -0.35 10.52
C GLU A 35 -9.36 0.50 9.35
N ASP A 36 -9.32 1.82 9.58
CA ASP A 36 -8.75 2.80 8.65
C ASP A 36 -7.22 2.72 8.56
N ILE A 37 -6.59 2.04 9.52
CA ILE A 37 -5.14 1.85 9.59
C ILE A 37 -4.85 0.41 10.02
N ILE A 38 -4.05 -0.31 9.23
CA ILE A 38 -3.67 -1.70 9.50
C ILE A 38 -2.16 -1.82 9.45
N THR A 39 -1.57 -2.37 10.51
CA THR A 39 -0.13 -2.70 10.53
C THR A 39 0.09 -4.13 10.05
N VAL A 40 1.05 -4.32 9.14
CA VAL A 40 1.34 -5.58 8.48
C VAL A 40 2.85 -5.82 8.48
N GLU A 41 3.24 -7.05 8.83
CA GLU A 41 4.63 -7.51 8.68
C GLU A 41 5.03 -7.53 7.19
N PRO A 42 6.21 -7.00 6.81
CA PRO A 42 6.66 -6.96 5.41
C PRO A 42 6.61 -8.32 4.71
N GLU A 43 6.90 -9.40 5.43
CA GLU A 43 6.87 -10.77 4.90
C GLU A 43 5.47 -11.20 4.43
N ARG A 44 4.40 -10.66 5.01
CA ARG A 44 3.04 -10.95 4.56
C ARG A 44 2.76 -10.34 3.18
N PHE A 45 3.26 -9.13 2.94
CA PHE A 45 3.18 -8.51 1.62
C PHE A 45 4.06 -9.24 0.60
N LYS A 46 5.30 -9.57 0.95
CA LYS A 46 6.18 -10.39 0.09
C LYS A 46 5.56 -11.74 -0.24
N GLY A 47 4.91 -12.39 0.73
CA GLY A 47 4.16 -13.63 0.54
C GLY A 47 3.05 -13.49 -0.50
N LEU A 48 2.30 -12.37 -0.46
CA LEU A 48 1.31 -12.05 -1.49
C LEU A 48 1.96 -11.94 -2.88
N ILE A 49 3.03 -11.16 -3.02
CA ILE A 49 3.74 -10.97 -4.31
C ILE A 49 4.27 -12.30 -4.85
N ASN A 50 4.93 -13.09 -4.00
CA ASN A 50 5.53 -14.38 -4.37
C ASN A 50 4.48 -15.41 -4.77
N SER A 51 3.25 -15.29 -4.30
CA SER A 51 2.15 -16.21 -4.68
C SER A 51 1.75 -16.11 -6.16
N PHE A 52 2.19 -15.07 -6.89
CA PHE A 52 1.84 -14.86 -8.29
C PHE A 52 2.85 -15.42 -9.28
N ASP A 53 4.09 -15.72 -8.88
CA ASP A 53 5.21 -16.01 -9.81
C ASP A 53 5.26 -14.98 -10.95
N GLY A 54 5.41 -13.71 -10.57
CA GLY A 54 5.24 -12.54 -11.43
C GLY A 54 3.79 -12.03 -11.44
N VAL A 55 3.55 -10.86 -10.86
CA VAL A 55 2.23 -10.22 -10.79
C VAL A 55 1.83 -9.71 -12.18
N THR A 56 0.64 -10.08 -12.65
CA THR A 56 0.04 -9.56 -13.88
C THR A 56 -1.42 -9.21 -13.65
N ALA A 57 -1.97 -8.26 -14.42
CA ALA A 57 -3.37 -7.89 -14.35
C ALA A 57 -4.29 -9.11 -14.54
N THR A 58 -4.01 -9.96 -15.53
CA THR A 58 -4.77 -11.19 -15.80
C THR A 58 -4.78 -12.16 -14.60
N LYS A 59 -3.64 -12.32 -13.90
CA LYS A 59 -3.58 -13.18 -12.70
C LYS A 59 -4.43 -12.60 -11.55
N LEU A 60 -4.39 -11.28 -11.35
CA LEU A 60 -5.21 -10.58 -10.37
C LEU A 60 -6.71 -10.73 -10.68
N MET A 61 -7.11 -10.53 -11.95
CA MET A 61 -8.48 -10.74 -12.41
C MET A 61 -8.95 -12.18 -12.15
N ASN A 62 -8.13 -13.16 -12.51
CA ASN A 62 -8.53 -14.56 -12.41
C ASN A 62 -8.64 -15.05 -10.96
N ARG A 63 -7.67 -14.69 -10.10
CA ARG A 63 -7.60 -15.13 -8.70
C ARG A 63 -8.62 -14.42 -7.81
N TYR A 64 -8.76 -13.11 -7.95
CA TYR A 64 -9.59 -12.29 -7.06
C TYR A 64 -10.87 -11.77 -7.70
N LYS A 65 -11.19 -12.19 -8.94
CA LYS A 65 -12.38 -11.75 -9.69
C LYS A 65 -12.46 -10.23 -9.83
N LEU A 66 -11.30 -9.60 -9.97
CA LEU A 66 -11.16 -8.16 -10.14
C LEU A 66 -11.67 -7.69 -11.50
N PRO A 67 -12.38 -6.55 -11.58
CA PRO A 67 -12.59 -5.85 -12.84
C PRO A 67 -11.26 -5.48 -13.50
N GLU A 68 -11.22 -5.50 -14.83
CA GLU A 68 -10.00 -5.24 -15.61
C GLU A 68 -9.35 -3.89 -15.26
N TYR A 69 -10.13 -2.82 -15.18
CA TYR A 69 -9.60 -1.49 -14.84
C TYR A 69 -8.92 -1.47 -13.47
N LYS A 70 -9.49 -2.17 -12.47
CA LYS A 70 -8.87 -2.29 -11.13
C LYS A 70 -7.59 -3.09 -11.19
N ALA A 71 -7.57 -4.19 -11.94
CA ALA A 71 -6.38 -5.02 -12.07
C ALA A 71 -5.23 -4.28 -12.78
N ASN A 72 -5.54 -3.46 -13.78
CA ASN A 72 -4.57 -2.63 -14.49
C ASN A 72 -4.02 -1.47 -13.65
N ILE A 73 -4.71 -1.05 -12.60
CA ILE A 73 -4.21 -0.07 -11.61
C ILE A 73 -3.42 -0.80 -10.51
N LEU A 74 -3.97 -1.87 -9.95
CA LEU A 74 -3.35 -2.59 -8.83
C LEU A 74 -2.03 -3.24 -9.21
N MET A 75 -1.90 -3.80 -10.42
CA MET A 75 -0.67 -4.47 -10.85
C MET A 75 0.57 -3.57 -10.75
N PRO A 76 0.62 -2.38 -11.40
CA PRO A 76 1.79 -1.52 -11.28
C PRO A 76 2.00 -1.00 -9.85
N THR A 77 0.93 -0.72 -9.10
CA THR A 77 1.04 -0.28 -7.70
C THR A 77 1.65 -1.36 -6.80
N MET A 78 1.26 -2.63 -6.97
CA MET A 78 1.81 -3.76 -6.23
C MET A 78 3.30 -3.94 -6.52
N ILE A 79 3.71 -3.79 -7.79
CA ILE A 79 5.11 -3.86 -8.20
C ILE A 79 5.91 -2.73 -7.55
N LEU A 80 5.41 -1.49 -7.65
CA LEU A 80 6.06 -0.32 -7.06
C LEU A 80 6.23 -0.47 -5.54
N PHE A 81 5.19 -0.90 -4.84
CA PHE A 81 5.27 -1.14 -3.40
C PHE A 81 6.31 -2.20 -3.07
N ASN A 82 6.36 -3.31 -3.82
CA ASN A 82 7.36 -4.35 -3.63
C ASN A 82 8.78 -3.81 -3.83
N GLU A 83 9.01 -2.97 -4.84
CA GLU A 83 10.31 -2.34 -5.10
C GLU A 83 10.72 -1.43 -3.95
N ILE A 84 9.82 -0.58 -3.44
CA ILE A 84 10.07 0.32 -2.31
C ILE A 84 10.38 -0.48 -1.04
N ILE A 85 9.56 -1.50 -0.72
CA ILE A 85 9.74 -2.35 0.47
C ILE A 85 11.06 -3.10 0.39
N THR A 86 11.43 -3.60 -0.79
CA THR A 86 12.71 -4.30 -1.02
C THR A 86 13.90 -3.36 -0.90
N ALA A 87 13.76 -2.12 -1.39
CA ALA A 87 14.81 -1.10 -1.32
C ALA A 87 15.14 -0.69 0.12
N ILE A 88 14.10 -0.47 0.92
CA ILE A 88 14.20 0.09 2.27
C ILE A 88 14.43 -1.01 3.31
N GLY A 89 13.77 -2.17 3.15
CA GLY A 89 13.78 -3.23 4.16
C GLY A 89 13.20 -2.80 5.51
N PRO A 90 11.99 -2.19 5.56
CA PRO A 90 11.41 -1.71 6.81
C PRO A 90 11.06 -2.87 7.74
N LYS A 91 10.91 -2.58 9.04
CA LYS A 91 10.43 -3.55 10.04
C LYS A 91 8.92 -3.70 10.02
N SER A 92 8.17 -2.67 9.60
CA SER A 92 6.70 -2.73 9.53
C SER A 92 6.14 -1.94 8.36
N LEU A 93 4.97 -2.38 7.88
CA LEU A 93 4.17 -1.67 6.88
C LEU A 93 2.88 -1.21 7.54
N ILE A 94 2.49 0.04 7.28
CA ILE A 94 1.25 0.64 7.77
C ILE A 94 0.41 0.96 6.55
N PHE A 95 -0.70 0.25 6.39
CA PHE A 95 -1.68 0.52 5.34
C PHE A 95 -2.75 1.44 5.89
N SER A 96 -3.07 2.51 5.16
CA SER A 96 -4.06 3.48 5.58
C SER A 96 -5.08 3.78 4.48
N SER A 97 -6.36 3.82 4.85
CA SER A 97 -7.46 4.26 3.99
C SER A 97 -7.44 5.78 3.74
N PHE A 98 -6.63 6.54 4.49
CA PHE A 98 -6.56 7.99 4.32
C PHE A 98 -5.84 8.37 3.03
N SER A 99 -6.54 9.15 2.21
CA SER A 99 -6.08 9.69 0.94
C SER A 99 -5.48 11.09 1.10
N PHE A 100 -4.76 11.52 0.06
CA PHE A 100 -4.20 12.87 0.00
C PHE A 100 -5.25 13.96 0.15
N SER A 101 -6.43 13.81 -0.48
CA SER A 101 -7.51 14.80 -0.40
C SER A 101 -8.06 14.93 1.01
N GLN A 102 -8.18 13.84 1.77
CA GLN A 102 -8.54 13.89 3.19
C GLN A 102 -7.49 14.62 4.02
N GLY A 103 -6.20 14.36 3.76
CA GLY A 103 -5.10 15.10 4.39
C GLY A 103 -5.19 16.61 4.14
N ILE A 104 -5.50 17.02 2.90
CA ILE A 104 -5.72 18.42 2.54
C ILE A 104 -6.96 19.01 3.23
N SER A 105 -8.07 18.27 3.28
CA SER A 105 -9.28 18.71 3.99
C SER A 105 -9.03 18.93 5.47
N TRP A 106 -8.23 18.09 6.13
CA TRP A 106 -7.86 18.29 7.53
C TRP A 106 -6.92 19.48 7.70
N PHE A 107 -5.92 19.63 6.84
CA PHE A 107 -5.00 20.76 6.90
C PHE A 107 -5.76 22.09 6.83
N TYR A 108 -6.60 22.28 5.82
CA TYR A 108 -7.37 23.51 5.68
C TYR A 108 -8.55 23.63 6.65
N GLY A 109 -9.14 22.51 7.08
CA GLY A 109 -10.19 22.50 8.09
C GLY A 109 -9.68 22.93 9.47
N VAL A 110 -8.43 22.61 9.80
CA VAL A 110 -7.76 23.04 11.03
C VAL A 110 -7.21 24.47 10.91
N GLU A 111 -6.81 24.91 9.71
CA GLU A 111 -6.43 26.31 9.43
C GLU A 111 -7.62 27.27 9.31
N SER A 112 -8.85 26.75 9.31
CA SER A 112 -10.08 27.54 9.35
C SER A 112 -10.82 27.43 10.71
N PRO A 113 -10.18 27.68 11.87
CA PRO A 113 -10.91 27.80 13.11
C PRO A 113 -11.61 29.18 13.07
N ASP A 114 -12.88 29.17 12.71
CA ASP A 114 -13.81 30.31 12.75
C ASP A 114 -13.51 31.48 11.78
N LYS A 115 -14.35 31.59 10.75
CA LYS A 115 -14.85 32.89 10.30
C LYS A 115 -16.19 33.16 10.96
#